data_AF-A0AAV9L464-F1
#
_entry.id   AF-A0AAV9L464-F1
#
_cell.length_a   1.000
_cell.length_b   1.000
_cell.length_c   1.000
_cell.angle_alpha   90.00
_cell.angle_beta   90.00
_cell.angle_gamma   90.00
#
_symmetry.space_group_name_H-M   'P 1'
#
loop_
_entity.id
_entity.type
_entity.pdbx_description
1 polymer ?
#
loop_
_entity_poly.entity_id
_entity_poly.type
_entity_poly.pdbx_seq_one_letter_code
_entity_poly.pdbx_strand_id
1 'polypeptide(L)' 'MVKLHKPAMLVLLETRLGEHKRLTEVMHFDSQIQSTAIGLSGGIVIMWKKDMLKLSDIVITSQSIHVMI' A
#
# COMPACT_ATOMS: atom_id res chain seq x y z
N MET A 1 11.23 -12.53 0.32
CA MET A 1 10.74 -11.82 1.52
C MET A 1 9.21 -11.87 1.65
N VAL A 2 8.42 -11.28 0.75
CA VAL A 2 6.94 -11.30 0.84
C VAL A 2 6.35 -12.72 0.75
N LYS A 3 6.75 -13.51 -0.26
CA LYS A 3 6.33 -14.92 -0.40
C LYS A 3 6.75 -15.81 0.78
N LEU A 4 7.85 -15.45 1.46
CA LEU A 4 8.38 -16.21 2.60
C LEU A 4 7.59 -15.93 3.87
N HIS A 5 7.37 -14.65 4.20
CA HIS A 5 6.72 -14.24 5.44
C HIS A 5 5.19 -14.21 5.35
N LYS A 6 4.64 -14.23 4.12
CA LYS A 6 3.19 -14.22 3.85
C LYS A 6 2.44 -13.19 4.72
N PRO A 7 2.85 -11.91 4.70
CA PRO A 7 2.28 -10.93 5.61
C PRO A 7 0.82 -10.62 5.21
N ALA A 8 -0.03 -10.35 6.21
CA ALA A 8 -1.42 -9.93 5.97
C ALA A 8 -1.51 -8.50 5.41
N MET A 9 -0.49 -7.67 5.71
CA MET A 9 -0.32 -6.31 5.20
C MET A 9 1.12 -6.08 4.76
N LEU A 10 1.31 -5.36 3.66
CA LEU A 10 2.61 -4.92 3.18
C LEU A 10 2.58 -3.40 2.93
N VAL A 11 3.54 -2.70 3.53
CA VAL A 11 3.73 -1.26 3.34
C VAL A 11 5.04 -1.05 2.58
N LEU A 12 4.96 -0.32 1.46
CA LEU A 12 6.11 0.09 0.66
C LEU A 12 6.22 1.61 0.70
N LEU A 13 7.42 2.08 1.02
CA LEU A 13 7.75 3.51 1.12
C LEU A 13 8.68 3.89 -0.05
N GLU A 14 8.73 5.19 -0.36
CA GLU A 14 9.60 5.79 -1.37
C GLU A 14 9.45 5.16 -2.77
N THR A 15 8.22 4.79 -3.15
CA THR A 15 7.96 4.22 -4.47
C THR A 15 8.05 5.28 -5.57
N ARG A 16 8.62 4.94 -6.72
CA ARG A 16 8.77 5.86 -7.87
C ARG A 16 7.72 5.66 -8.97
N LEU A 17 6.76 4.77 -8.75
CA LEU A 17 5.71 4.45 -9.72
C LEU A 17 4.53 5.41 -9.55
N GLY A 18 3.93 5.85 -10.66
CA GLY A 18 2.78 6.76 -10.63
C GLY A 18 1.49 6.04 -10.20
N GLU A 19 1.05 5.06 -10.99
CA GLU A 19 -0.08 4.20 -10.64
C GLU A 19 0.39 2.82 -10.18
N HIS A 20 -0.05 2.39 -9.00
CA HIS A 20 0.34 1.10 -8.41
C HIS A 20 -0.73 0.03 -8.56
N LYS A 21 -1.81 0.23 -9.34
CA LYS A 21 -2.93 -0.73 -9.45
C LYS A 21 -2.50 -2.16 -9.84
N ARG A 22 -1.42 -2.29 -10.62
CA ARG A 22 -0.85 -3.59 -11.00
C ARG A 22 -0.04 -4.27 -9.89
N LEU A 23 0.32 -3.54 -8.83
CA LEU A 23 1.20 -4.06 -7.79
C LEU A 23 0.49 -5.08 -6.90
N THR A 24 -0.80 -4.88 -6.60
CA THR A 24 -1.62 -5.87 -5.89
C THR A 24 -1.69 -7.21 -6.61
N GLU A 25 -1.78 -7.19 -7.95
CA GLU A 25 -1.82 -8.41 -8.76
C GLU A 25 -0.48 -9.17 -8.69
N VAL A 26 0.63 -8.46 -8.91
CA VAL A 26 1.99 -9.03 -8.89
C VAL A 26 2.38 -9.54 -7.49
N MET A 27 1.94 -8.83 -6.45
CA MET A 27 2.27 -9.12 -5.05
C MET A 27 1.24 -10.03 -4.38
N HIS A 28 0.17 -10.40 -5.10
CA HIS A 28 -0.93 -11.23 -4.62
C HIS A 28 -1.64 -10.68 -3.38
N PHE A 29 -2.00 -9.40 -3.37
CA PHE A 29 -2.87 -8.78 -2.34
C PHE A 29 -4.23 -8.41 -2.93
N ASP A 30 -5.24 -8.29 -2.07
CA ASP A 30 -6.62 -8.14 -2.54
C ASP A 30 -7.02 -6.66 -2.65
N SER A 31 -6.34 -5.78 -1.94
CA SER A 31 -6.62 -4.34 -1.95
C SER A 31 -5.39 -3.51 -1.63
N GLN A 32 -5.46 -2.25 -2.05
CA GLN A 32 -4.44 -1.26 -1.79
C GLN A 32 -5.01 0.15 -1.61
N ILE A 33 -4.23 0.97 -0.91
CA ILE A 33 -4.32 2.43 -0.88
C ILE A 33 -2.94 3.00 -1.17
N GLN A 34 -2.88 4.15 -1.82
CA GLN A 34 -1.62 4.77 -2.20
C GLN A 34 -1.63 6.28 -2.04
N SER A 35 -0.47 6.83 -1.71
CA SER A 35 -0.09 8.21 -2.01
C SER A 35 0.89 8.18 -3.18
N THR A 36 0.60 8.92 -4.24
CA THR A 36 1.45 8.97 -5.44
C THR A 36 2.69 9.82 -5.18
N ALA A 37 3.83 9.44 -5.77
CA ALA A 37 5.03 10.27 -5.75
C ALA A 37 4.79 11.63 -6.41
N ILE A 38 5.20 12.72 -5.77
CA ILE A 38 5.07 14.10 -6.29
C ILE A 38 6.41 14.81 -6.12
N GLY A 39 7.01 15.23 -7.25
CA GLY A 39 8.32 15.89 -7.24
C GLY A 39 9.41 15.00 -6.65
N LEU A 40 10.02 15.44 -5.55
CA LEU A 40 11.05 14.70 -4.82
C LEU A 40 10.48 13.76 -3.74
N SER A 41 9.17 13.84 -3.44
CA SER A 41 8.53 12.95 -2.47
C SER A 41 8.22 11.60 -3.12
N GLY A 42 8.74 10.52 -2.56
CA GLY A 42 8.39 9.17 -2.99
C GLY A 42 6.97 8.78 -2.58
N GLY A 43 6.40 7.83 -3.31
CA GLY A 43 5.07 7.32 -3.08
C GLY A 43 5.01 6.34 -1.90
N ILE A 44 3.80 6.15 -1.39
CA ILE A 44 3.50 5.18 -0.34
C ILE A 44 2.43 4.25 -0.88
N VAL A 45 2.61 2.94 -0.67
CA VAL A 45 1.57 1.94 -0.97
C VAL A 45 1.37 1.05 0.24
N ILE A 46 0.11 0.93 0.66
CA ILE A 46 -0.31 -0.08 1.64
C ILE A 46 -1.18 -1.09 0.90
N MET A 47 -0.79 -2.36 0.97
CA MET A 47 -1.54 -3.49 0.43
C MET A 47 -1.94 -4.44 1.56
N TRP A 48 -3.11 -5.05 1.46
CA TRP A 48 -3.56 -6.01 2.47
C TRP A 48 -4.48 -7.09 1.91
N LYS A 49 -4.62 -8.14 2.72
CA LYS A 49 -5.53 -9.26 2.52
C LYS A 49 -6.87 -8.96 3.17
N LYS A 50 -7.94 -8.89 2.37
CA LYS A 50 -9.28 -8.46 2.82
C LYS A 50 -9.96 -9.47 3.72
N ASP A 51 -9.61 -10.74 3.56
CA ASP A 51 -10.03 -11.85 4.41
C ASP A 51 -9.31 -11.88 5.77
N MET A 52 -8.15 -11.22 5.88
CA MET A 52 -7.34 -11.19 7.11
C MET A 52 -7.43 -9.86 7.87
N LEU A 53 -7.61 -8.74 7.16
CA LEU A 53 -7.56 -7.39 7.74
C LEU A 53 -8.66 -6.50 7.17
N LYS A 54 -9.26 -5.72 8.06
CA LYS A 54 -10.20 -4.66 7.72
C LYS A 54 -9.56 -3.33 8.05
N LEU A 55 -9.59 -2.39 7.10
CA LEU A 55 -9.09 -1.05 7.32
C LEU A 55 -10.26 -0.10 7.54
N SER A 56 -10.08 0.86 8.43
CA SER A 56 -11.04 1.93 8.74
C SER A 56 -10.32 3.26 8.93
N ASP A 57 -11.09 4.37 8.95
CA ASP A 57 -10.57 5.72 9.16
C ASP A 57 -9.37 6.07 8.28
N ILE A 58 -9.51 5.83 6.97
CA ILE A 58 -8.44 6.04 5.99
C ILE A 58 -8.37 7.52 5.63
N VAL A 59 -7.22 8.14 5.90
CA VAL A 59 -6.88 9.50 5.46
C VAL A 59 -5.59 9.45 4.64
N ILE A 60 -5.64 9.96 3.41
CA ILE A 60 -4.52 9.97 2.47
C ILE A 60 -4.17 11.42 2.14
N THR A 61 -2.90 11.78 2.34
CA THR A 61 -2.32 13.05 1.89
C THR A 61 -1.22 12.78 0.87
N SER A 62 -0.63 13.82 0.28
CA SER A 62 0.50 13.66 -0.66
C SER A 62 1.74 13.01 -0.03
N GLN A 63 1.89 13.05 1.29
CA GLN A 63 3.10 12.57 1.98
C GLN A 63 2.81 11.52 3.07
N SER A 64 1.55 11.27 3.41
CA SER A 64 1.19 10.36 4.49
C SER A 64 -0.06 9.54 4.17
N ILE A 65 -0.12 8.36 4.80
CA ILE A 65 -1.34 7.55 4.87
C ILE A 65 -1.58 7.24 6.35
N HIS A 66 -2.74 7.63 6.86
CA HIS A 66 -3.22 7.29 8.19
C HIS A 66 -4.35 6.27 8.06
N VAL A 67 -4.29 5.20 8.84
CA VAL A 67 -5.29 4.13 8.79
C VAL A 67 -5.39 3.42 10.14
N MET A 68 -6.61 3.01 10.48
CA MET A 68 -6.91 2.13 11.62
C MET A 68 -7.11 0.70 11.12
N ILE A 69 -6.55 -0.27 11.85
CA ILE A 69 -6.65 -1.71 11.59
C ILE A 69 -7.60 -2.33 12.61
#